data_AF-A0AAU2H4V2-F1
#
_entry.id   AF-A0AAU2H4V2-F1
#
_cell.length_a   1.000
_cell.length_b   1.000
_cell.length_c   1.000
_cell.angle_alpha   90.00
_cell.angle_beta   90.00
_cell.angle_gamma   90.00
#
_symmetry.space_group_name_H-M   'P 1'
#
loop_
_entity.id
_entity.type
_entity.pdbx_description
1 polymer ?
#
loop_
_entity_poly.entity_id
_entity_poly.type
_entity_poly.pdbx_seq_one_letter_code
_entity_poly.pdbx_strand_id
1 'polypeptide(L)'
;MKRYGHGLVIGTFCPPHAGHHHLVRTAEDRCEALTVLVCTAAGELVAAGTRARWMAEVHPRARVVRSVRSVRTTGRVDAVFTSERYGDRLAGAFGAEHVCVDAERTLFPVSAAAVRKDPVGCWDFLEQPVRAWLTRRVAVLGADPAATTLARSLAERFQRRGGVWAGTRWVPRCGRAREEQVARTGAPVLFCAAGTARAERHLWLLAGPQDGGLPGQGRMVVLRGAGPAAMLGAAVDAVDSFLGENWGLDGPPAGRW
;
A
#
# COMPACT_ATOMS: atom_id res chain seq x y z
N MET A 1 15.98 -18.97 25.03
CA MET A 1 15.14 -19.96 24.34
C MET A 1 13.83 -19.29 23.94
N LYS A 2 13.25 -19.64 22.79
CA LYS A 2 11.91 -19.15 22.40
C LYS A 2 10.85 -19.78 23.31
N ARG A 3 9.72 -19.09 23.52
CA ARG A 3 8.66 -19.54 24.45
C ARG A 3 7.77 -20.62 23.83
N TYR A 4 7.57 -20.58 22.52
CA TYR A 4 6.70 -21.50 21.79
C TYR A 4 7.48 -22.15 20.63
N GLY A 5 7.21 -23.41 20.31
CA GLY A 5 7.80 -24.08 19.15
C GLY A 5 7.20 -23.51 17.85
N HIS A 6 5.87 -23.51 17.73
CA HIS A 6 5.17 -23.03 16.54
C HIS A 6 4.04 -22.03 16.87
N GLY A 7 4.18 -20.82 16.34
CA GLY A 7 3.16 -19.77 16.42
C GLY A 7 2.30 -19.66 15.16
N LEU A 8 1.09 -19.13 15.34
CA LEU A 8 0.15 -18.83 14.26
C LEU A 8 -0.36 -17.40 14.35
N VAL A 9 -0.28 -16.65 13.26
CA VAL A 9 -0.98 -15.37 13.06
C VAL A 9 -1.96 -15.52 11.91
N ILE A 10 -3.17 -15.00 12.07
CA ILE A 10 -4.21 -15.05 11.02
C ILE A 10 -4.75 -13.64 10.79
N GLY A 11 -4.90 -13.25 9.52
CA GLY A 11 -5.53 -11.98 9.17
C GLY A 11 -5.93 -11.91 7.69
N THR A 12 -6.80 -10.94 7.39
CA THR A 12 -7.11 -10.57 6.00
C THR A 12 -6.02 -9.68 5.40
N PHE A 13 -5.41 -8.82 6.22
CA PHE A 13 -4.30 -7.92 5.85
C PHE A 13 -4.59 -7.04 4.63
N CYS A 14 -5.79 -6.44 4.53
CA CYS A 14 -6.24 -5.73 3.32
C CYS A 14 -6.35 -4.20 3.48
N PRO A 15 -5.26 -3.43 3.33
CA PRO A 15 -3.85 -3.85 3.24
C PRO A 15 -3.21 -4.09 4.62
N PRO A 16 -2.00 -4.68 4.71
CA PRO A 16 -1.26 -4.74 5.96
C PRO A 16 -0.76 -3.34 6.37
N HIS A 17 -0.54 -3.15 7.66
CA HIS A 17 -0.14 -1.88 8.27
C HIS A 17 0.68 -2.15 9.54
N ALA A 18 1.24 -1.11 10.14
CA ALA A 18 2.20 -1.20 11.24
C ALA A 18 1.72 -2.09 12.41
N GLY A 19 0.46 -1.98 12.83
CA GLY A 19 -0.13 -2.88 13.83
C GLY A 19 -0.03 -4.38 13.47
N HIS A 20 -0.33 -4.76 12.21
CA HIS A 20 -0.15 -6.14 11.76
C HIS A 20 1.32 -6.56 11.77
N HIS A 21 2.24 -5.67 11.34
CA HIS A 21 3.67 -5.97 11.36
C HIS A 21 4.20 -6.11 12.79
N HIS A 22 3.70 -5.31 13.74
CA HIS A 22 4.02 -5.42 15.15
C HIS A 22 3.54 -6.77 15.74
N LEU A 23 2.31 -7.18 15.43
CA LEU A 23 1.78 -8.48 15.82
C LEU A 23 2.68 -9.63 15.32
N VAL A 24 3.05 -9.60 14.04
CA VAL A 24 3.91 -10.64 13.44
C VAL A 24 5.31 -10.63 14.04
N ARG A 25 5.96 -9.47 14.19
CA ARG A 25 7.29 -9.37 14.83
C ARG A 25 7.27 -9.88 16.27
N THR A 26 6.22 -9.57 17.02
CA THR A 26 6.02 -10.09 18.39
C THR A 26 5.93 -11.62 18.41
N ALA A 27 5.23 -12.21 17.44
CA ALA A 27 5.14 -13.66 17.30
C ALA A 27 6.49 -14.29 16.89
N GLU A 28 7.21 -13.69 15.93
CA GLU A 28 8.55 -14.15 15.52
C GLU A 28 9.53 -14.12 16.69
N ASP A 29 9.41 -13.14 17.59
CA ASP A 29 10.29 -13.01 18.74
C ASP A 29 10.04 -14.08 19.81
N ARG A 30 8.85 -14.68 19.83
CA ARG A 30 8.44 -15.67 20.84
C ARG A 30 8.38 -17.11 20.34
N CYS A 31 8.44 -17.33 19.02
CA CYS A 31 8.32 -18.64 18.40
C CYS A 31 9.62 -19.10 17.72
N GLU A 32 9.85 -20.42 17.69
CA GLU A 32 10.93 -21.01 16.87
C GLU A 32 10.55 -21.02 15.39
N ALA A 33 9.29 -21.33 15.09
CA ALA A 33 8.68 -21.23 13.76
C ALA A 33 7.38 -20.42 13.82
N LEU A 34 7.11 -19.61 12.79
CA LEU A 34 5.88 -18.82 12.68
C LEU A 34 5.19 -19.07 11.34
N THR A 35 3.89 -19.40 11.39
CA THR A 35 3.03 -19.38 10.20
C THR A 35 2.12 -18.15 10.23
N VAL A 36 2.10 -17.39 9.12
CA VAL A 36 1.18 -16.26 8.91
C VAL A 36 0.18 -16.65 7.82
N LEU A 37 -1.10 -16.74 8.18
CA LEU A 37 -2.17 -17.07 7.26
C LEU A 37 -2.86 -15.81 6.74
N VAL A 38 -2.77 -15.61 5.43
CA VAL A 38 -3.46 -14.55 4.70
C VAL A 38 -4.77 -15.11 4.16
N CYS A 39 -5.86 -14.81 4.86
CA CYS A 39 -7.20 -15.29 4.49
C CYS A 39 -7.83 -14.40 3.41
N THR A 40 -8.54 -15.00 2.46
CA THR A 40 -9.43 -14.28 1.53
C THR A 40 -10.68 -13.79 2.25
N ALA A 41 -11.19 -12.63 1.85
CA ALA A 41 -12.52 -12.15 2.26
C ALA A 41 -13.34 -11.77 1.02
N ALA A 42 -14.67 -11.91 1.09
CA ALA A 42 -15.56 -11.45 0.02
C ALA A 42 -15.43 -9.93 -0.15
N GLY A 43 -15.45 -9.45 -1.40
CA GLY A 43 -15.32 -8.02 -1.71
C GLY A 43 -13.93 -7.44 -1.45
N GLU A 44 -12.87 -8.27 -1.45
CA GLU A 44 -11.52 -7.79 -1.19
C GLU A 44 -10.98 -6.87 -2.30
N LEU A 45 -10.55 -5.68 -1.90
CA LEU A 45 -9.97 -4.66 -2.80
C LEU A 45 -8.57 -5.01 -3.28
N VAL A 46 -7.83 -5.77 -2.48
CA VAL A 46 -6.49 -6.25 -2.80
C VAL A 46 -6.52 -7.76 -2.76
N ALA A 47 -6.17 -8.40 -3.89
CA ALA A 47 -6.14 -9.85 -4.01
C ALA A 47 -5.26 -10.50 -2.93
N ALA A 48 -5.73 -11.60 -2.33
CA ALA A 48 -4.99 -12.29 -1.27
C ALA A 48 -3.57 -12.70 -1.66
N GLY A 49 -3.31 -13.02 -2.93
CA GLY A 49 -1.96 -13.32 -3.43
C GLY A 49 -1.00 -12.14 -3.31
N THR A 50 -1.47 -10.94 -3.62
CA THR A 50 -0.69 -9.69 -3.49
C THR A 50 -0.36 -9.40 -2.04
N ARG A 51 -1.36 -9.53 -1.15
CA ARG A 51 -1.17 -9.32 0.30
C ARG A 51 -0.19 -10.34 0.91
N ALA A 52 -0.28 -11.61 0.49
CA ALA A 52 0.66 -12.64 0.91
C ALA A 52 2.10 -12.35 0.46
N ARG A 53 2.30 -11.84 -0.76
CA ARG A 53 3.64 -11.40 -1.22
C ARG A 53 4.19 -10.28 -0.36
N TRP A 54 3.39 -9.26 -0.03
CA TRP A 54 3.83 -8.18 0.85
C TRP A 54 4.21 -8.67 2.25
N MET A 55 3.39 -9.54 2.84
CA MET A 55 3.69 -10.11 4.16
C MET A 55 4.97 -10.95 4.13
N ALA A 56 5.18 -11.75 3.07
CA ALA A 56 6.39 -12.57 2.92
C ALA A 56 7.64 -11.72 2.68
N GLU A 57 7.51 -10.61 1.96
CA GLU A 57 8.60 -9.67 1.73
C GLU A 57 9.04 -8.99 3.02
N VAL A 58 8.09 -8.52 3.85
CA VAL A 58 8.39 -7.82 5.11
C VAL A 58 8.83 -8.79 6.22
N HIS A 59 8.30 -10.02 6.23
CA HIS A 59 8.57 -11.03 7.26
C HIS A 59 9.16 -12.30 6.65
N PRO A 60 10.42 -12.26 6.17
CA PRO A 60 11.04 -13.39 5.47
C PRO A 60 11.31 -14.62 6.37
N ARG A 61 11.28 -14.45 7.71
CA ARG A 61 11.42 -15.56 8.67
C ARG A 61 10.10 -16.30 8.90
N ALA A 62 8.98 -15.68 8.60
CA ALA A 62 7.67 -16.28 8.75
C ALA A 62 7.28 -17.07 7.50
N ARG A 63 6.64 -18.22 7.69
CA ARG A 63 5.99 -18.95 6.61
C ARG A 63 4.65 -18.31 6.29
N VAL A 64 4.59 -17.54 5.22
CA VAL A 64 3.34 -16.90 4.78
C VAL A 64 2.56 -17.81 3.83
N VAL A 65 1.31 -18.10 4.18
CA VAL A 65 0.44 -19.01 3.39
C VAL A 65 -0.89 -18.33 3.11
N ARG A 66 -1.34 -18.39 1.85
CA ARG A 66 -2.69 -17.96 1.46
C ARG A 66 -3.72 -19.02 1.84
N SER A 67 -4.82 -18.62 2.48
CA SER A 67 -5.95 -19.50 2.76
C SER A 67 -7.26 -18.95 2.18
N VAL A 68 -8.07 -19.84 1.59
CA VAL A 68 -9.31 -19.46 0.87
C VAL A 68 -10.58 -19.99 1.55
N ARG A 69 -10.47 -21.03 2.40
CA ARG A 69 -11.64 -21.71 3.01
C ARG A 69 -11.39 -22.37 4.37
N SER A 70 -10.17 -22.82 4.65
CA SER A 70 -9.85 -23.49 5.92
C SER A 70 -8.45 -23.11 6.42
N VAL A 71 -8.36 -22.90 7.73
CA VAL A 71 -7.10 -22.63 8.42
C VAL A 71 -6.33 -23.95 8.48
N ARG A 72 -5.36 -24.13 7.58
CA ARG A 72 -4.50 -25.31 7.54
C ARG A 72 -3.07 -24.90 7.88
N THR A 73 -2.53 -25.49 8.94
CA THR A 73 -1.14 -25.35 9.34
C THR A 73 -0.41 -26.67 9.14
N THR A 74 0.91 -26.64 8.98
CA THR A 74 1.72 -27.85 9.07
C THR A 74 2.16 -28.04 10.51
N GLY A 75 1.78 -29.17 11.11
CA GLY A 75 2.17 -29.50 12.48
C GLY A 75 1.31 -28.83 13.56
N ARG A 76 1.63 -29.16 14.82
CA ARG A 76 0.97 -28.62 16.01
C ARG A 76 1.21 -27.12 16.12
N VAL A 77 0.19 -26.37 16.54
CA VAL A 77 0.30 -24.94 16.87
C VAL A 77 0.32 -24.83 18.38
N ASP A 78 1.31 -24.13 18.92
CA ASP A 78 1.49 -23.96 20.37
C ASP A 78 0.88 -22.65 20.86
N ALA A 79 0.91 -21.61 20.01
CA ALA A 79 0.34 -20.31 20.31
C ALA A 79 -0.33 -19.66 19.09
N VAL A 80 -1.47 -19.01 19.31
CA VAL A 80 -2.16 -18.16 18.34
C VAL A 80 -2.02 -16.71 18.79
N PHE A 81 -1.55 -15.86 17.89
CA PHE A 81 -1.32 -14.43 18.14
C PHE A 81 -2.37 -13.61 17.44
N THR A 82 -3.10 -12.79 18.19
CA THR A 82 -4.08 -11.85 17.64
C THR A 82 -4.12 -10.54 18.45
N SER A 83 -4.69 -9.50 17.87
CA SER A 83 -5.07 -8.27 18.60
C SER A 83 -6.56 -8.25 18.93
N GLU A 84 -7.25 -9.39 18.80
CA GLU A 84 -8.71 -9.46 18.73
C GLU A 84 -9.27 -10.46 19.76
N ARG A 85 -10.43 -10.14 20.36
CA ARG A 85 -11.03 -10.99 21.40
C ARG A 85 -11.48 -12.36 20.90
N TYR A 86 -11.68 -12.54 19.59
CA TYR A 86 -12.01 -13.85 19.03
C TYR A 86 -10.86 -14.86 19.12
N GLY A 87 -9.64 -14.39 19.44
CA GLY A 87 -8.44 -15.23 19.48
C GLY A 87 -8.51 -16.39 20.48
N ASP A 88 -9.28 -16.27 21.58
CA ASP A 88 -9.46 -17.36 22.55
C ASP A 88 -10.14 -18.57 21.91
N ARG A 89 -11.22 -18.34 21.15
CA ARG A 89 -11.94 -19.41 20.44
C ARG A 89 -11.07 -20.05 19.35
N LEU A 90 -10.32 -19.22 18.63
CA LEU A 90 -9.41 -19.69 17.60
C LEU A 90 -8.29 -20.56 18.19
N ALA A 91 -7.64 -20.09 19.26
CA ALA A 91 -6.60 -20.84 19.96
C ALA A 91 -7.13 -22.16 20.54
N GLY A 92 -8.33 -22.13 21.12
CA GLY A 92 -9.02 -23.32 21.61
C GLY A 92 -9.23 -24.38 20.52
N ALA A 93 -9.57 -23.98 19.29
CA ALA A 93 -9.71 -24.90 18.16
C ALA A 93 -8.39 -25.59 17.76
N PHE A 94 -7.24 -25.02 18.12
CA PHE A 94 -5.90 -25.59 17.89
C PHE A 94 -5.31 -26.28 19.13
N GLY A 95 -5.98 -26.21 20.29
CA GLY A 95 -5.39 -26.62 21.57
C GLY A 95 -4.13 -25.81 21.93
N ALA A 96 -4.12 -24.53 21.53
CA ALA A 96 -3.00 -23.60 21.64
C ALA A 96 -3.28 -22.51 22.69
N GLU A 97 -2.22 -21.84 23.17
CA GLU A 97 -2.35 -20.63 23.99
C GLU A 97 -2.76 -19.44 23.13
N HIS A 98 -3.72 -18.61 23.56
CA HIS A 98 -3.97 -17.33 22.92
C HIS A 98 -3.04 -16.26 23.50
N VAL A 99 -2.26 -15.62 22.63
CA VAL A 99 -1.41 -14.48 22.97
C VAL A 99 -2.03 -13.22 22.36
N CYS A 100 -2.69 -12.43 23.21
CA CYS A 100 -3.27 -11.15 22.80
C CYS A 100 -2.17 -10.06 22.78
N VAL A 101 -2.05 -9.33 21.66
CA VAL A 101 -1.03 -8.29 21.45
C VAL A 101 -1.72 -6.98 21.11
N ASP A 102 -1.48 -5.94 21.92
CA ASP A 102 -1.97 -4.56 21.70
C ASP A 102 -3.47 -4.49 21.29
N ALA A 103 -4.33 -5.13 22.07
CA ALA A 103 -5.78 -5.19 21.78
C ALA A 103 -6.42 -3.80 21.67
N GLU A 104 -5.98 -2.86 22.50
CA GLU A 104 -6.48 -1.49 22.56
C GLU A 104 -5.82 -0.58 21.50
N ARG A 105 -4.91 -1.12 20.66
CA ARG A 105 -4.22 -0.41 19.56
C ARG A 105 -3.52 0.88 20.02
N THR A 106 -2.92 0.82 21.19
CA THR A 106 -2.23 1.95 21.83
C THR A 106 -0.89 2.25 21.18
N LEU A 107 -0.22 1.24 20.62
CA LEU A 107 1.09 1.42 19.98
C LEU A 107 0.95 1.88 18.53
N PHE A 108 -0.04 1.34 17.82
CA PHE A 108 -0.30 1.68 16.42
C PHE A 108 -1.79 1.99 16.21
N PRO A 109 -2.20 3.27 16.29
CA PRO A 109 -3.60 3.69 16.19
C PRO A 109 -4.10 3.69 14.73
N VAL A 110 -4.07 2.53 14.08
CA VAL A 110 -4.43 2.34 12.67
C VAL A 110 -5.21 1.04 12.49
N SER A 111 -6.07 1.01 11.48
CA SER A 111 -6.75 -0.21 11.04
C SER A 111 -6.74 -0.31 9.52
N ALA A 112 -6.88 -1.52 8.98
CA ALA A 112 -7.05 -1.70 7.55
C ALA A 112 -8.23 -0.91 6.98
N ALA A 113 -9.32 -0.74 7.76
CA ALA A 113 -10.45 0.10 7.37
C ALA A 113 -10.08 1.58 7.28
N ALA A 114 -9.32 2.09 8.25
CA ALA A 114 -8.81 3.47 8.22
C ALA A 114 -7.90 3.69 7.00
N VAL A 115 -6.99 2.75 6.72
CA VAL A 115 -6.10 2.83 5.55
C VAL A 115 -6.91 2.86 4.25
N ARG A 116 -7.95 2.05 4.10
CA ARG A 116 -8.78 2.05 2.88
C ARG A 116 -9.52 3.37 2.68
N LYS A 117 -10.02 3.96 3.77
CA LYS A 117 -10.74 5.24 3.75
C LYS A 117 -9.80 6.41 3.45
N ASP A 118 -8.62 6.42 4.05
CA ASP A 118 -7.62 7.47 3.89
C ASP A 118 -6.19 6.90 3.90
N PRO A 119 -5.70 6.42 2.74
CA PRO A 119 -4.33 5.91 2.62
C PRO A 119 -3.27 7.00 2.88
N VAL A 120 -3.57 8.26 2.57
CA VAL A 120 -2.64 9.39 2.70
C VAL A 120 -2.41 9.71 4.17
N GLY A 121 -3.49 9.83 4.95
CA GLY A 121 -3.41 10.03 6.40
C GLY A 121 -2.79 8.85 7.16
N CYS A 122 -2.82 7.65 6.57
CA CYS A 122 -2.24 6.44 7.17
C CYS A 122 -0.84 6.08 6.62
N TRP A 123 -0.23 6.90 5.75
CA TRP A 123 0.95 6.52 4.96
C TRP A 123 2.14 6.05 5.80
N ASP A 124 2.36 6.70 6.93
CA ASP A 124 3.47 6.39 7.84
C ASP A 124 3.33 5.01 8.51
N PHE A 125 2.12 4.46 8.55
CA PHE A 125 1.86 3.11 9.04
C PHE A 125 2.03 2.01 7.99
N LEU A 126 2.37 2.35 6.74
CA LEU A 126 2.46 1.38 5.65
C LEU A 126 3.91 1.00 5.37
N GLU A 127 4.15 -0.29 5.18
CA GLU A 127 5.47 -0.79 4.75
C GLU A 127 5.68 -0.58 3.25
N GLN A 128 6.95 -0.58 2.84
CA GLN A 128 7.40 -0.26 1.48
C GLN A 128 6.62 -0.93 0.34
N PRO A 129 6.33 -2.25 0.36
CA PRO A 129 5.63 -2.88 -0.77
C PRO A 129 4.16 -2.43 -0.88
N VAL A 130 3.53 -2.03 0.22
CA VAL A 130 2.17 -1.46 0.22
C VAL A 130 2.21 -0.03 -0.30
N ARG A 131 3.20 0.78 0.13
CA ARG A 131 3.41 2.14 -0.38
C ARG A 131 3.60 2.15 -1.88
N ALA A 132 4.42 1.24 -2.41
CA ALA A 132 4.70 1.16 -3.84
C ALA A 132 3.45 0.86 -4.68
N TRP A 133 2.58 0.00 -4.15
CA TRP A 133 1.30 -0.35 -4.77
C TRP A 133 0.28 0.79 -4.71
N LEU A 134 0.21 1.53 -3.60
CA LEU A 134 -0.72 2.66 -3.41
C LEU A 134 -0.27 3.95 -4.10
N THR A 135 1.03 4.11 -4.34
CA THR A 135 1.59 5.34 -4.91
C THR A 135 0.95 5.67 -6.25
N ARG A 136 0.36 6.87 -6.34
CA ARG A 136 -0.22 7.42 -7.57
C ARG A 136 0.89 7.97 -8.46
N ARG A 137 0.98 7.43 -9.67
CA ARG A 137 2.01 7.79 -10.65
C ARG A 137 1.43 8.81 -11.64
N VAL A 138 1.99 10.01 -11.66
CA VAL A 138 1.61 11.09 -12.58
C VAL A 138 2.62 11.14 -13.71
N ALA A 139 2.21 10.77 -14.92
CA ALA A 139 3.09 10.79 -16.10
C ALA A 139 3.07 12.18 -16.75
N VAL A 140 4.20 12.88 -16.70
CA VAL A 140 4.38 14.16 -17.37
C VAL A 140 4.90 13.90 -18.78
N LEU A 141 4.06 14.14 -19.79
CA LEU A 141 4.46 13.95 -21.19
C LEU A 141 4.96 15.25 -21.80
N GLY A 142 5.90 15.13 -22.72
CA GLY A 142 6.38 16.26 -23.49
C GLY A 142 7.78 16.04 -24.05
N ALA A 143 8.28 17.06 -24.74
CA ALA A 143 9.67 17.09 -25.17
C ALA A 143 10.61 17.08 -23.95
N ASP A 144 11.76 16.42 -24.09
CA ASP A 144 12.86 16.55 -23.14
C ASP A 144 13.65 17.82 -23.52
N PRO A 145 14.03 18.70 -22.58
CA PRO A 145 13.96 18.58 -21.12
C PRO A 145 12.70 19.15 -20.44
N ALA A 146 11.69 19.58 -21.21
CA ALA A 146 10.51 20.25 -20.66
C ALA A 146 9.67 19.35 -19.74
N ALA A 147 9.43 18.10 -20.13
CA ALA A 147 8.72 17.12 -19.29
C ALA A 147 9.44 16.86 -17.96
N THR A 148 10.76 16.66 -18.02
CA THR A 148 11.63 16.50 -16.84
C THR A 148 11.55 17.72 -15.91
N THR A 149 11.60 18.92 -16.47
CA THR A 149 11.53 20.19 -15.72
C THR A 149 10.19 20.36 -15.01
N LEU A 150 9.08 20.06 -15.68
CA LEU A 150 7.74 20.13 -15.11
C LEU A 150 7.52 19.08 -14.02
N ALA A 151 7.96 17.83 -14.23
CA ALA A 151 7.88 16.77 -13.22
C ALA A 151 8.63 17.14 -11.93
N ARG A 152 9.82 17.73 -12.06
CA ARG A 152 10.59 18.25 -10.92
C ARG A 152 9.86 19.38 -10.20
N SER A 153 9.37 20.37 -10.96
CA SER A 153 8.67 21.53 -10.40
C SER A 153 7.39 21.14 -9.65
N LEU A 154 6.67 20.12 -10.13
CA LEU A 154 5.51 19.54 -9.47
C LEU A 154 5.90 18.86 -8.16
N ALA A 155 6.96 18.03 -8.16
CA ALA A 155 7.45 17.40 -6.94
C ALA A 155 7.82 18.43 -5.87
N GLU A 156 8.57 19.47 -6.24
CA GLU A 156 8.94 20.56 -5.32
C GLU A 156 7.72 21.31 -4.76
N ARG A 157 6.66 21.49 -5.56
CA ARG A 157 5.42 22.11 -5.10
C ARG A 157 4.69 21.25 -4.06
N PHE A 158 4.68 19.94 -4.24
CA PHE A 158 4.08 19.00 -3.28
C PHE A 158 4.94 18.89 -2.01
N GLN A 159 6.27 18.82 -2.14
CA GLN A 159 7.19 18.81 -1.00
C GLN A 159 6.98 19.99 -0.05
N ARG A 160 6.74 21.19 -0.60
CA ARG A 160 6.44 22.40 0.20
C ARG A 160 5.16 22.32 1.03
N ARG A 161 4.26 21.35 0.78
CA ARG A 161 3.08 21.12 1.63
C ARG A 161 3.44 20.50 2.98
N GLY A 162 4.63 19.93 3.12
CA GLY A 162 5.08 19.28 4.36
C GLY A 162 4.32 17.98 4.67
N GLY A 163 4.55 17.46 5.88
CA GLY A 163 3.98 16.19 6.32
C GLY A 163 4.33 15.05 5.36
N VAL A 164 3.32 14.23 5.03
CA VAL A 164 3.47 13.08 4.12
C VAL A 164 3.98 13.47 2.72
N TRP A 165 3.74 14.71 2.27
CA TRP A 165 4.14 15.20 0.96
C TRP A 165 5.61 15.61 0.87
N ALA A 166 6.30 15.79 2.01
CA ALA A 166 7.72 16.13 2.03
C ALA A 166 8.58 15.06 1.32
N GLY A 167 8.10 13.81 1.28
CA GLY A 167 8.75 12.71 0.56
C GLY A 167 8.42 12.61 -0.93
N THR A 168 7.62 13.53 -1.50
CA THR A 168 7.22 13.45 -2.91
C THR A 168 8.44 13.55 -3.83
N ARG A 169 8.55 12.62 -4.77
CA ARG A 169 9.69 12.53 -5.69
C ARG A 169 9.24 12.61 -7.13
N TRP A 170 10.23 12.81 -8.00
CA TRP A 170 10.10 12.64 -9.43
C TRP A 170 11.17 11.70 -9.95
N VAL A 171 10.92 11.10 -11.11
CA VAL A 171 11.92 10.32 -11.85
C VAL A 171 12.01 10.82 -13.29
N PRO A 172 13.22 10.86 -13.88
CA PRO A 172 13.36 11.09 -15.31
C PRO A 172 12.76 9.92 -16.08
N ARG A 173 12.78 9.98 -17.41
CA ARG A 173 12.40 8.84 -18.26
C ARG A 173 13.23 7.61 -17.88
N CYS A 174 12.63 6.71 -17.11
CA CYS A 174 13.27 5.51 -16.58
C CYS A 174 12.32 4.32 -16.70
N GLY A 175 12.86 3.10 -16.68
CA GLY A 175 12.04 1.90 -16.66
C GLY A 175 11.30 1.72 -15.33
N ARG A 176 10.25 0.88 -15.34
CA ARG A 176 9.37 0.62 -14.19
C ARG A 176 10.09 0.21 -12.90
N ALA A 177 11.24 -0.48 -13.00
CA ALA A 177 12.00 -0.89 -11.83
C ALA A 177 12.45 0.31 -10.95
N ARG A 178 12.88 1.41 -11.59
CA ARG A 178 13.29 2.63 -10.86
C ARG A 178 12.09 3.37 -10.29
N GLU A 179 10.97 3.40 -11.01
CA GLU A 179 9.71 3.96 -10.50
C GLU A 179 9.25 3.23 -9.24
N GLU A 180 9.26 1.90 -9.27
CA GLU A 180 8.89 1.05 -8.13
C GLU A 180 9.80 1.29 -6.92
N GLN A 181 11.12 1.36 -7.13
CA GLN A 181 12.08 1.64 -6.07
C GLN A 181 11.82 2.99 -5.39
N VAL A 182 11.47 4.02 -6.19
CA VAL A 182 11.14 5.35 -5.66
C VAL A 182 9.80 5.33 -4.93
N ALA A 183 8.79 4.64 -5.48
CA ALA A 183 7.46 4.52 -4.87
C ALA A 183 7.50 3.81 -3.51
N ARG A 184 8.40 2.83 -3.33
CA ARG A 184 8.60 2.12 -2.06
C ARG A 184 8.97 3.01 -0.88
N THR A 185 9.70 4.09 -1.14
CA THR A 185 10.29 4.97 -0.09
C THR A 185 9.77 6.40 -0.13
N GLY A 186 8.92 6.71 -1.12
CA GLY A 186 8.41 8.04 -1.38
C GLY A 186 7.10 8.36 -0.65
N ALA A 187 6.53 9.49 -1.05
CA ALA A 187 5.21 9.94 -0.66
C ALA A 187 4.11 9.28 -1.52
N PRO A 188 2.82 9.53 -1.23
CA PRO A 188 1.70 8.99 -1.98
C PRO A 188 1.72 9.29 -3.48
N VAL A 189 2.43 10.32 -3.94
CA VAL A 189 2.53 10.70 -5.35
C VAL A 189 3.96 10.62 -5.85
N LEU A 190 4.10 10.09 -7.06
CA LEU A 190 5.35 10.05 -7.84
C LEU A 190 5.14 10.69 -9.21
N PHE A 191 5.94 11.68 -9.56
CA PHE A 191 5.94 12.30 -10.89
C PHE A 191 6.95 11.61 -11.82
N CYS A 192 6.49 11.07 -12.96
CA CYS A 192 7.32 10.36 -13.93
C CYS A 192 7.40 11.16 -15.22
N ALA A 193 8.59 11.58 -15.64
CA ALA A 193 8.76 12.16 -16.97
C ALA A 193 8.70 11.06 -18.04
N ALA A 194 7.91 11.26 -19.10
CA ALA A 194 7.79 10.33 -20.21
C ALA A 194 7.78 11.06 -21.56
N GLY A 195 8.37 10.43 -22.58
CA GLY A 195 8.46 11.01 -23.92
C GLY A 195 7.29 10.59 -24.82
N THR A 196 6.99 11.39 -25.84
CA THR A 196 6.07 11.04 -26.93
C THR A 196 6.72 11.32 -28.28
N ALA A 197 6.60 10.40 -29.24
CA ALA A 197 7.06 10.62 -30.63
C ALA A 197 6.21 11.63 -31.42
N ARG A 198 4.99 11.90 -30.93
CA ARG A 198 4.08 12.94 -31.43
C ARG A 198 3.52 13.65 -30.21
N ALA A 199 3.97 14.88 -29.95
CA ALA A 199 3.14 16.01 -29.55
C ALA A 199 3.88 17.02 -28.69
N GLU A 200 3.59 18.29 -28.94
CA GLU A 200 4.20 19.43 -28.29
C GLU A 200 3.59 19.77 -26.91
N ARG A 201 2.47 19.21 -26.44
CA ARG A 201 1.83 19.62 -25.16
C ARG A 201 0.84 18.59 -24.57
N HIS A 202 1.20 17.72 -23.62
CA HIS A 202 0.23 16.86 -22.88
C HIS A 202 0.66 16.46 -21.46
N LEU A 203 -0.27 16.36 -20.49
CA LEU A 203 -0.07 15.70 -19.19
C LEU A 203 -0.93 14.40 -19.14
N TRP A 204 -0.37 13.28 -18.68
CA TRP A 204 -1.07 11.99 -18.58
C TRP A 204 -1.16 11.53 -17.11
N LEU A 205 -2.37 11.28 -16.60
CA LEU A 205 -2.55 10.69 -15.27
C LEU A 205 -2.86 9.19 -15.45
N LEU A 206 -2.00 8.31 -14.93
CA LEU A 206 -2.25 6.87 -14.90
C LEU A 206 -2.48 6.41 -13.45
N ALA A 207 -3.60 5.73 -13.23
CA ALA A 207 -3.97 5.16 -11.94
C ALA A 207 -3.64 3.67 -11.86
N GLY A 208 -3.00 3.26 -10.77
CA GLY A 208 -3.02 1.90 -10.24
C GLY A 208 -2.03 0.88 -10.84
N PRO A 209 -1.60 -0.13 -10.05
CA PRO A 209 -0.73 -1.22 -10.50
C PRO A 209 -1.50 -2.26 -11.34
N GLN A 210 -0.90 -2.68 -12.45
CA GLN A 210 -1.49 -3.59 -13.45
C GLN A 210 -1.09 -5.06 -13.24
N ASP A 211 -1.13 -5.55 -12.01
CA ASP A 211 -0.99 -6.99 -11.73
C ASP A 211 -2.17 -7.46 -10.86
N GLY A 212 -3.22 -7.96 -11.51
CA GLY A 212 -4.23 -8.83 -10.86
C GLY A 212 -5.53 -8.21 -10.35
N GLY A 213 -6.00 -7.08 -10.92
CA GLY A 213 -7.41 -6.68 -10.85
C GLY A 213 -7.74 -5.45 -9.99
N LEU A 214 -7.63 -4.26 -10.60
CA LEU A 214 -8.71 -3.31 -10.87
C LEU A 214 -8.21 -2.39 -12.01
N PRO A 215 -8.98 -2.15 -13.09
CA PRO A 215 -8.54 -1.33 -14.21
C PRO A 215 -8.31 0.12 -13.77
N GLY A 216 -7.14 0.64 -14.12
CA GLY A 216 -6.70 1.99 -13.82
C GLY A 216 -7.63 3.06 -14.41
N GLN A 217 -8.26 3.82 -13.50
CA GLN A 217 -8.91 5.09 -13.78
C GLN A 217 -7.86 6.17 -14.15
N GLY A 218 -7.24 6.07 -15.32
CA GLY A 218 -6.36 7.13 -15.82
C GLY A 218 -7.16 8.29 -16.41
N ARG A 219 -6.80 9.54 -16.08
CA ARG A 219 -7.40 10.75 -16.66
C ARG A 219 -6.34 11.53 -17.44
N MET A 220 -6.51 11.67 -18.76
CA MET A 220 -5.62 12.54 -19.53
C MET A 220 -6.02 14.01 -19.33
N VAL A 221 -5.08 14.87 -18.96
CA VAL A 221 -5.32 16.31 -18.82
C VAL A 221 -4.41 17.05 -19.78
N VAL A 222 -4.99 17.75 -20.76
CA VAL A 222 -4.20 18.49 -21.74
C VAL A 222 -4.11 19.95 -21.29
N LEU A 223 -2.92 20.35 -20.85
CA LEU A 223 -2.63 21.75 -20.51
C LEU A 223 -2.36 22.53 -21.79
N ARG A 224 -3.12 23.60 -22.05
CA ARG A 224 -2.94 24.46 -23.23
C ARG A 224 -2.60 25.89 -22.81
N GLY A 225 -1.67 26.50 -23.55
CA GLY A 225 -1.51 27.95 -23.69
C GLY A 225 -1.40 28.76 -22.39
N ALA A 226 -0.19 28.88 -21.86
CA ALA A 226 0.23 29.97 -20.96
C ALA A 226 1.76 29.94 -20.78
N GLY A 227 2.35 30.96 -20.15
CA GLY A 227 3.74 30.94 -19.72
C GLY A 227 4.02 29.85 -18.65
N PRO A 228 5.29 29.53 -18.35
CA PRO A 228 5.67 28.40 -17.51
C PRO A 228 4.99 28.34 -16.12
N ALA A 229 4.80 29.50 -15.47
CA ALA A 229 4.18 29.58 -14.15
C ALA A 229 2.69 29.19 -14.16
N ALA A 230 1.94 29.67 -15.15
CA ALA A 230 0.52 29.35 -15.30
C ALA A 230 0.32 27.88 -15.70
N MET A 231 1.23 27.32 -16.50
CA MET A 231 1.23 25.89 -16.81
C MET A 231 1.46 25.03 -15.56
N LEU A 232 2.41 25.43 -14.69
CA LEU A 232 2.65 24.73 -13.43
C LEU A 232 1.43 24.81 -12.49
N GLY A 233 0.79 25.98 -12.38
CA GLY A 233 -0.44 26.14 -11.60
C GLY A 233 -1.55 25.19 -12.05
N ALA A 234 -1.88 25.22 -13.34
CA ALA A 234 -2.90 24.34 -13.92
C ALA A 234 -2.56 22.85 -13.78
N ALA A 235 -1.28 22.49 -13.84
CA ALA A 235 -0.83 21.11 -13.59
C ALA A 235 -1.06 20.68 -12.13
N VAL A 236 -0.80 21.57 -11.17
CA VAL A 236 -1.06 21.30 -9.74
C VAL A 236 -2.55 21.10 -9.49
N ASP A 237 -3.40 21.98 -10.02
CA ASP A 237 -4.85 21.90 -9.85
C ASP A 237 -5.42 20.60 -10.47
N ALA A 238 -4.90 20.21 -11.64
CA ALA A 238 -5.27 18.96 -12.29
C ALA A 238 -4.92 17.73 -11.44
N VAL A 239 -3.72 17.72 -10.84
CA VAL A 239 -3.30 16.65 -9.95
C VAL A 239 -4.19 16.64 -8.71
N ASP A 240 -4.40 17.77 -8.05
CA ASP A 240 -5.23 17.87 -6.84
C ASP A 240 -6.68 17.40 -7.07
N SER A 241 -7.29 17.76 -8.20
CA SER A 241 -8.62 17.27 -8.58
C SER A 241 -8.64 15.76 -8.73
N PHE A 242 -7.69 15.19 -9.48
CA PHE A 242 -7.60 13.74 -9.68
C PHE A 242 -7.39 13.00 -8.36
N LEU A 243 -6.53 13.55 -7.51
CA LEU A 243 -6.24 13.06 -6.19
C LEU A 243 -7.51 13.03 -5.31
N GLY A 244 -8.24 14.14 -5.22
CA GLY A 244 -9.51 14.21 -4.48
C GLY A 244 -10.55 13.19 -4.92
N GLU A 245 -10.58 12.86 -6.22
CA GLU A 245 -11.47 11.85 -6.80
C GLU A 245 -11.03 10.40 -6.51
N ASN A 246 -9.74 10.14 -6.23
CA ASN A 246 -9.14 8.79 -6.34
C ASN A 246 -8.29 8.33 -5.14
N TRP A 247 -8.32 9.01 -3.99
CA TRP A 247 -7.51 8.62 -2.82
C TRP A 247 -8.11 7.51 -1.98
N GLY A 248 -9.43 7.39 -1.88
CA GLY A 248 -10.08 6.27 -1.19
C GLY A 248 -9.97 4.97 -1.99
N LEU A 249 -9.82 3.83 -1.30
CA LEU A 249 -9.98 2.51 -1.90
C LEU A 249 -11.46 2.05 -1.94
N ASP A 250 -12.40 2.91 -1.53
CA ASP A 250 -13.82 2.57 -1.46
C ASP A 250 -14.43 2.46 -2.87
N GLY A 251 -14.62 1.22 -3.34
CA GLY A 251 -15.62 0.89 -4.36
C GLY A 251 -17.03 0.96 -3.77
N PRO A 252 -18.10 0.89 -4.59
CA PRO A 252 -19.48 0.90 -4.07
C PRO A 252 -19.65 -0.19 -3.01
N PRO A 253 -20.48 0.02 -1.97
CA PRO A 253 -20.69 -0.97 -0.92
C PRO A 253 -21.13 -2.28 -1.56
N ALA A 254 -20.32 -3.34 -1.38
CA ALA A 254 -20.74 -4.68 -1.72
C ALA A 254 -22.06 -4.96 -0.99
N GLY A 255 -23.07 -5.36 -1.75
CA GLY A 255 -24.44 -5.55 -1.30
C GLY A 255 -24.54 -6.41 -0.03
N ARG A 256 -25.57 -6.07 0.74
CA ARG A 256 -26.08 -6.73 1.95
C ARG A 256 -26.10 -8.26 1.86
N TRP A 257 -25.60 -8.88 2.95
CA TRP A 257 -25.87 -10.20 3.55
C TRP A 257 -25.91 -11.44 2.65
#